data_AF-A0A1H4FG97-F1
#
_entry.id   AF-A0A1H4FG97-F1
#
_cell.length_a   1.000
_cell.length_b   1.000
_cell.length_c   1.000
_cell.angle_alpha   90.00
_cell.angle_beta   90.00
_cell.angle_gamma   90.00
#
_symmetry.space_group_name_H-M   'P 1'
#
loop_
_entity.id
_entity.type
_entity.pdbx_description
1 polymer ?
#
loop_
_entity_poly.entity_id
_entity_poly.type
_entity_poly.pdbx_seq_one_letter_code
_entity_poly.pdbx_strand_id
1 'polypeptide(L)' 'MDIQVKAEERTIAILGVDGENFVVSGVYKGTARKPSSYIVTRSSDRSVTVRDLSTFPSHQQVRELMS' A
#
# COMPACT_ATOMS: atom_id res chain seq x y z
N MET A 1 2.08 -12.74 -28.10
CA MET A 1 3.11 -12.73 -27.02
C MET A 1 2.55 -11.86 -25.91
N ASP A 2 1.86 -12.48 -24.97
CA ASP A 2 1.34 -11.79 -23.78
C ASP A 2 2.51 -11.43 -22.88
N ILE A 3 2.94 -10.18 -22.95
CA ILE A 3 3.96 -9.66 -22.05
C ILE A 3 3.29 -9.62 -20.68
N GLN A 4 3.49 -10.65 -19.86
CA GLN A 4 3.09 -10.62 -18.46
C GLN A 4 3.84 -9.47 -17.80
N VAL A 5 3.14 -8.34 -17.65
CA VAL A 5 3.66 -7.17 -16.99
C VAL A 5 3.84 -7.54 -15.52
N LYS A 6 5.10 -7.79 -15.12
CA LYS A 6 5.43 -8.18 -13.75
C LYS A 6 4.97 -7.08 -12.80
N ALA A 7 4.11 -7.45 -11.86
CA ALA A 7 3.71 -6.57 -10.77
C ALA A 7 4.81 -6.62 -9.70
N GLU A 8 5.29 -5.46 -9.27
CA GLU A 8 6.29 -5.34 -8.21
C GLU A 8 5.73 -4.47 -7.08
N GLU A 9 5.78 -4.99 -5.86
CA GLU A 9 5.38 -4.25 -4.67
C GLU A 9 6.62 -3.58 -4.07
N ARG A 10 6.55 -2.28 -3.83
CA ARG A 10 7.64 -1.51 -3.21
C ARG A 10 7.09 -0.65 -2.09
N THR A 11 7.74 -0.68 -0.93
CA THR A 11 7.43 0.26 0.15
C THR A 11 7.77 1.67 -0.29
N ILE A 12 6.81 2.59 -0.15
CA ILE A 12 6.97 3.99 -0.55
C ILE A 12 6.78 4.96 0.62
N ALA A 13 6.08 4.55 1.68
CA ALA A 13 5.88 5.37 2.87
C ALA A 13 5.57 4.51 4.10
N ILE A 14 5.73 5.11 5.29
CA ILE A 14 5.26 4.58 6.56
C ILE A 14 4.40 5.68 7.20
N LEU A 15 3.17 5.34 7.59
CA LEU A 15 2.22 6.23 8.25
C LEU A 15 2.09 5.85 9.71
N GLY A 16 2.31 6.81 10.61
CA GLY A 16 2.05 6.64 12.05
C GLY A 16 0.63 7.10 12.38
N VAL A 17 -0.24 6.18 12.78
CA VAL A 17 -1.64 6.44 13.12
C VAL A 17 -1.91 5.89 14.52
N ASP A 18 -2.30 6.78 15.44
CA ASP A 18 -2.73 6.45 16.81
C ASP A 18 -1.76 5.54 17.61
N GLY A 19 -0.45 5.75 17.42
CA GLY A 19 0.61 4.99 18.10
C GLY A 19 1.03 3.72 17.36
N GLU A 20 0.46 3.46 16.19
CA GLU A 20 0.82 2.32 15.35
C GLU A 20 1.37 2.74 13.98
N ASN A 21 2.27 1.93 13.45
CA ASN A 21 2.88 2.18 12.15
C ASN A 21 2.24 1.31 11.06
N PHE A 22 1.97 1.92 9.91
CA PHE A 22 1.41 1.29 8.73
C PHE A 22 2.35 1.48 7.55
N VAL A 23 2.80 0.38 6.97
CA VAL A 23 3.60 0.37 5.77
C VAL A 23 2.68 0.56 4.58
N VAL A 24 2.94 1.59 3.78
CA VAL A 24 2.26 1.81 2.51
C VAL A 24 3.19 1.39 1.37
N SER A 25 2.76 0.37 0.64
CA SER A 25 3.45 -0.15 -0.53
C SER A 25 2.72 0.25 -1.79
N GLY A 26 3.45 0.67 -2.82
CA GLY A 26 2.92 0.86 -4.16
C GLY A 26 3.08 -0.41 -4.99
N VAL A 27 2.05 -0.79 -5.72
CA VAL A 27 2.09 -1.86 -6.73
C VAL A 27 2.41 -1.23 -8.08
N TYR A 28 3.55 -1.58 -8.66
CA TYR A 28 4.01 -1.08 -9.95
C TYR A 28 3.85 -2.15 -11.01
N LYS A 29 3.38 -1.76 -12.20
CA LYS A 29 3.24 -2.65 -13.35
C LYS A 29 4.33 -2.33 -14.37
N GLY A 30 5.27 -3.25 -14.56
CA GLY A 30 6.33 -3.10 -15.55
C GLY A 30 7.27 -1.95 -15.23
N THR A 31 7.45 -1.01 -16.16
CA THR A 31 8.37 0.14 -16.02
C THR A 31 7.66 1.43 -15.57
N ALA A 32 6.41 1.31 -15.08
CA ALA A 32 5.64 2.45 -14.62
C ALA A 32 6.37 3.20 -13.48
N ARG A 33 6.44 4.53 -13.56
CA ARG A 33 7.01 5.38 -12.50
C ARG A 33 6.04 5.64 -11.36
N LYS A 34 4.74 5.44 -11.60
CA LYS A 34 3.67 5.63 -10.60
C LYS A 34 3.07 4.28 -10.22
N PRO A 35 2.69 4.09 -8.94
CA PRO A 35 1.94 2.91 -8.53
C PRO A 35 0.60 2.85 -9.27
N SER A 36 0.20 1.66 -9.69
CA SER A 36 -1.16 1.39 -10.17
C SER A 36 -2.15 1.21 -9.03
N SER A 37 -1.67 0.77 -7.86
CA SER A 37 -2.46 0.66 -6.64
C SER A 37 -1.56 0.73 -5.40
N TYR A 38 -2.16 0.85 -4.23
CA TYR A 38 -1.49 0.87 -2.94
C TYR A 38 -1.97 -0.27 -2.05
N ILE A 39 -1.08 -0.70 -1.16
CA ILE A 39 -1.32 -1.73 -0.15
C ILE A 39 -0.95 -1.12 1.19
N VAL A 40 -1.81 -1.28 2.18
CA VAL A 40 -1.57 -0.87 3.55
C VAL A 40 -1.39 -2.12 4.39
N THR A 41 -0.21 -2.23 5.00
CA THR A 41 0.16 -3.34 5.87
C THR A 41 0.47 -2.79 7.26
N ARG A 42 -0.15 -3.37 8.27
CA ARG A 42 0.11 -3.04 9.66
C ARG A 42 1.52 -3.50 10.04
N SER A 43 2.34 -2.62 10.60
CA SER A 43 3.76 -2.93 10.85
C SER A 43 3.96 -3.84 12.05
N SER A 44 3.03 -3.87 13.01
CA SER A 44 3.14 -4.62 14.26
C SER A 44 3.06 -6.13 14.04
N ASP A 45 2.08 -6.57 13.24
CA ASP A 45 1.78 -7.98 12.97
C ASP A 45 2.01 -8.38 11.50
N ARG A 46 2.39 -7.42 10.65
CA ARG A 46 2.54 -7.59 9.20
C ARG A 46 1.25 -8.02 8.49
N SER A 47 0.09 -7.83 9.11
CA SER A 47 -1.21 -8.11 8.49
C SER A 47 -1.51 -7.06 7.41
N VAL A 48 -2.00 -7.53 6.26
CA VAL A 48 -2.48 -6.63 5.19
C VAL A 48 -3.85 -6.12 5.62
N THR A 49 -3.96 -4.81 5.85
CA THR A 49 -5.22 -4.16 6.19
C THR A 49 -6.06 -3.94 4.94
N VAL A 50 -5.45 -3.41 3.88
CA VAL A 50 -6.13 -3.14 2.61
C VAL A 50 -5.17 -3.38 1.44
N ARG A 51 -5.72 -3.94 0.37
CA ARG A 51 -5.06 -4.12 -0.92
C ARG A 51 -5.83 -3.36 -2.00
N ASP A 52 -5.14 -2.98 -3.07
CA ASP A 52 -5.70 -2.39 -4.27
C ASP A 52 -6.36 -1.00 -4.10
N LEU A 53 -5.84 -0.19 -3.17
CA LEU A 53 -6.21 1.22 -3.07
C LEU A 53 -5.82 1.96 -4.35
N SER A 54 -6.78 2.67 -4.96
CA SER A 54 -6.54 3.46 -6.17
C SER A 54 -5.76 4.75 -5.91
N THR A 55 -5.80 5.25 -4.68
CA THR A 55 -5.14 6.49 -4.24
C THR A 55 -4.30 6.24 -2.99
N PHE A 56 -3.26 7.06 -2.80
CA PHE A 56 -2.45 6.99 -1.60
C PHE A 56 -3.33 7.26 -0.36
N PRO A 57 -3.26 6.43 0.69
CA PRO A 57 -4.15 6.53 1.84
C PRO A 57 -3.78 7.71 2.75
N SER A 58 -4.79 8.40 3.28
CA SER A 58 -4.63 9.40 4.33
C SER A 58 -4.64 8.78 5.73
N HIS A 59 -4.14 9.50 6.74
CA HIS A 59 -4.19 9.07 8.14
C HIS A 59 -5.64 8.78 8.61
N GLN A 60 -6.61 9.57 8.15
CA GLN A 60 -8.02 9.35 8.48
C GLN A 60 -8.55 8.04 7.89
N GLN A 61 -8.28 7.76 6.61
CA GLN A 61 -8.68 6.50 5.98
C GLN A 61 -8.05 5.30 6.67
N VAL A 62 -6.77 5.37 7.05
CA VAL A 62 -6.11 4.29 7.79
C VAL A 62 -6.79 4.08 9.15
N ARG A 63 -7.18 5.16 9.85
CA ARG A 63 -7.92 5.06 11.11
C ARG A 63 -9.31 4.42 10.92
N GLU A 64 -10.04 4.80 9.88
CA GLU A 64 -11.35 4.24 9.55
C GLU A 64 -11.26 2.74 9.24
N LEU A 65 -10.16 2.27 8.64
CA LEU A 65 -9.92 0.85 8.36
C LEU A 65 -9.62 0.00 9.60
N MET A 66 -9.30 0.64 10.74
CA MET A 66 -9.06 -0.02 12.02
C MET A 66 -10.31 -0.10 12.91
N SER A 67 -11.37 0.62 12.55
CA SER A 67 -12.65 0.65 13.29
C SER A 67 -13.55 -0.52 12.90
#